data_AF-A0A1C5XST5-F1
#
_entry.id   AF-A0A1C5XST5-F1
#
_cell.length_a   1.000
_cell.length_b   1.000
_cell.length_c   1.000
_cell.angle_alpha   90.00
_cell.angle_beta   90.00
_cell.angle_gamma   90.00
#
_symmetry.space_group_name_H-M   'P 1'
#
loop_
_entity.id
_entity.type
_entity.pdbx_description
1 polymer ?
#
loop_
_entity_poly.entity_id
_entity_poly.type
_entity_poly.pdbx_seq_one_letter_code
_entity_poly.pdbx_strand_id
1 'polypeptide(L)'
;MKRLVQIPIKSCSYPTVPEQKARTTYDNLLRLIDDPDVREPLKFLREREVVHFQRFGDALRVVQDNLDAKNYYAYNPSIDIRPKEK
;
A
#
# COMPACT_ATOMS: atom_id res chain seq x y z
N MET A 1 18.80 1.41 -10.35
CA MET A 1 17.82 2.24 -9.61
C MET A 1 16.45 1.57 -9.43
N LYS A 2 15.92 0.79 -10.40
CA LYS A 2 14.62 0.08 -10.30
C LYS A 2 14.40 -0.73 -9.00
N ARG A 3 15.46 -1.29 -8.39
CA ARG A 3 15.36 -2.09 -7.15
C ARG A 3 15.14 -1.28 -5.86
N LEU A 4 15.58 -0.02 -5.79
CA LEU A 4 15.49 0.80 -4.56
C LEU A 4 14.08 1.37 -4.33
N VAL A 5 13.37 1.67 -5.41
CA VAL A 5 11.96 2.09 -5.40
C VAL A 5 11.02 0.93 -5.06
N GLN A 6 11.43 -0.31 -5.37
CA GLN A 6 10.62 -1.51 -5.18
C GLN A 6 10.45 -1.90 -3.69
N ILE A 7 11.40 -1.50 -2.83
CA ILE A 7 11.40 -1.85 -1.40
C ILE A 7 10.29 -1.10 -0.63
N PRO A 8 10.16 0.25 -0.73
CA PRO A 8 9.05 0.95 -0.09
C PRO A 8 7.70 0.51 -0.67
N ILE A 9 7.61 0.30 -1.99
CA ILE A 9 6.34 -0.15 -2.62
C ILE A 9 5.94 -1.55 -2.14
N LYS A 10 6.88 -2.51 -2.01
CA LYS A 10 6.57 -3.85 -1.46
C LYS A 10 6.20 -3.80 0.01
N SER A 11 6.91 -3.02 0.82
CA SER A 11 6.59 -2.85 2.26
C SER A 11 5.21 -2.24 2.44
N CYS A 12 4.84 -1.33 1.56
CA CYS A 12 3.59 -0.61 1.63
C CYS A 12 2.47 -1.43 0.96
N SER A 13 2.72 -2.32 0.01
CA SER A 13 1.71 -3.32 -0.45
C SER A 13 1.41 -4.41 0.59
N TYR A 14 2.36 -4.72 1.47
CA TYR A 14 2.23 -5.77 2.49
C TYR A 14 1.01 -5.65 3.43
N PRO A 15 0.63 -4.48 3.99
CA PRO A 15 -0.54 -4.33 4.86
C PRO A 15 -1.85 -4.86 4.24
N THR A 16 -2.01 -4.73 2.92
CA THR A 16 -3.24 -5.17 2.23
C THR A 16 -3.56 -6.66 2.45
N VAL A 17 -2.56 -7.48 2.77
CA VAL A 17 -2.71 -8.90 3.07
C VAL A 17 -3.38 -9.11 4.45
N PRO A 18 -2.85 -8.56 5.57
CA PRO A 18 -3.56 -8.49 6.85
C PRO A 18 -4.99 -7.98 6.77
N GLU A 19 -5.26 -6.86 6.07
CA GLU A 19 -6.61 -6.27 6.05
C GLU A 19 -7.63 -7.17 5.34
N GLN A 20 -7.26 -7.79 4.22
CA GLN A 20 -8.14 -8.74 3.53
C GLN A 20 -8.35 -10.04 4.33
N LYS A 21 -7.34 -10.49 5.08
CA LYS A 21 -7.46 -11.64 5.99
C LYS A 21 -8.42 -11.33 7.15
N ALA A 22 -8.33 -10.15 7.75
CA ALA A 22 -9.25 -9.70 8.79
C ALA A 22 -10.69 -9.60 8.28
N ARG A 23 -10.90 -8.97 7.10
CA ARG A 23 -12.21 -8.88 6.45
C ARG A 23 -12.86 -10.26 6.24
N THR A 24 -12.11 -11.20 5.65
CA THR A 24 -12.64 -12.55 5.39
C THR A 24 -13.00 -13.27 6.69
N THR A 25 -12.22 -13.05 7.76
CA THR A 25 -12.51 -13.59 9.09
C THR A 25 -13.82 -13.04 9.63
N TYR A 26 -14.03 -11.73 9.57
CA TYR A 26 -15.28 -11.09 10.02
C TYR A 26 -16.50 -11.51 9.18
N ASP A 27 -16.35 -11.60 7.86
CA ASP A 27 -17.40 -12.10 6.95
C ASP A 27 -17.83 -13.53 7.32
N ASN A 28 -16.89 -14.40 7.72
CA ASN A 28 -17.20 -15.75 8.17
C ASN A 28 -17.88 -15.77 9.54
N LEU A 29 -17.43 -14.95 10.49
CA LEU A 29 -18.04 -14.86 11.82
C LEU A 29 -19.49 -14.33 11.75
N LEU A 30 -19.76 -13.35 10.89
CA LEU A 30 -21.11 -12.80 10.68
C LEU A 30 -22.09 -13.81 10.05
N ARG A 31 -21.60 -14.89 9.43
CA ARG A 31 -22.43 -15.99 8.94
C ARG A 31 -22.80 -17.00 10.04
N LEU A 32 -22.03 -17.03 11.14
CA LEU A 32 -22.15 -18.05 12.18
C LEU A 32 -22.82 -17.53 13.46
N ILE A 33 -22.79 -16.22 13.70
CA ILE A 33 -23.24 -15.60 14.96
C ILE A 33 -24.56 -14.88 14.73
N ASP A 34 -25.61 -15.25 15.48
CA ASP A 34 -26.93 -14.59 15.40
C ASP A 34 -27.15 -13.53 16.49
N ASP A 35 -26.32 -13.52 17.54
CA ASP A 35 -26.41 -12.57 18.65
C ASP A 35 -26.17 -11.12 18.17
N PRO A 36 -27.17 -10.22 18.27
CA PRO A 36 -27.05 -8.84 17.82
C PRO A 36 -25.93 -8.07 18.53
N ASP A 37 -25.66 -8.34 19.82
CA ASP A 37 -24.66 -7.62 20.61
C ASP A 37 -23.23 -7.92 20.16
N VAL A 38 -23.04 -9.06 19.49
CA VAL A 38 -21.75 -9.47 18.90
C VAL A 38 -21.67 -9.07 17.43
N ARG A 39 -22.79 -9.08 16.70
CA ARG A 39 -22.84 -8.73 15.28
C ARG A 39 -22.56 -7.24 15.03
N GLU A 40 -23.07 -6.33 15.86
CA GLU A 40 -22.88 -4.89 15.65
C GLU A 40 -21.40 -4.47 15.71
N PRO A 41 -20.61 -4.86 16.72
CA PRO A 41 -19.17 -4.63 16.72
C PRO A 41 -18.44 -5.27 15.53
N LEU A 42 -18.84 -6.50 15.12
CA LEU A 42 -18.22 -7.18 13.98
C LEU A 42 -18.48 -6.45 12.65
N LYS A 43 -19.68 -5.89 12.45
CA LYS A 43 -19.99 -5.06 11.27
C LYS A 43 -19.10 -3.82 11.23
N PHE A 44 -18.92 -3.15 12.38
CA PHE A 44 -18.02 -2.01 12.47
C PHE A 44 -16.57 -2.37 12.11
N LEU A 45 -16.04 -3.46 12.67
CA LEU A 45 -14.68 -3.92 12.38
C LEU A 45 -14.50 -4.29 10.90
N ARG A 46 -15.50 -4.96 10.31
CA ARG A 46 -15.51 -5.30 8.89
C ARG A 46 -15.47 -4.04 8.02
N GLU A 47 -16.34 -3.06 8.29
CA GLU A 47 -16.41 -1.82 7.53
C GLU A 47 -15.11 -1.02 7.66
N ARG A 48 -14.52 -1.01 8.86
CA ARG A 48 -13.22 -0.39 9.10
C ARG A 48 -12.15 -0.92 8.16
N GLU A 49 -12.08 -2.23 7.91
CA GLU A 49 -11.07 -2.80 7.01
C GLU A 49 -11.32 -2.51 5.53
N VAL A 50 -12.58 -2.32 5.12
CA VAL A 50 -12.90 -1.83 3.76
C VAL A 50 -12.37 -0.40 3.57
N VAL A 51 -12.65 0.48 4.54
CA VAL A 51 -12.18 1.86 4.52
C VAL A 51 -10.65 1.93 4.61
N HIS A 52 -10.04 1.11 5.46
CA HIS A 52 -8.58 1.05 5.60
C HIS A 52 -7.93 0.65 4.27
N PHE A 53 -8.43 -0.40 3.62
CA PHE A 53 -7.93 -0.83 2.32
C PHE A 53 -8.03 0.27 1.25
N GLN A 54 -9.18 0.94 1.14
CA GLN A 54 -9.39 2.00 0.16
C GLN A 54 -8.46 3.20 0.41
N ARG A 55 -8.45 3.73 1.63
CA ARG A 55 -7.64 4.91 2.00
C ARG A 55 -6.15 4.63 1.85
N PHE A 56 -5.74 3.43 2.21
CA PHE A 56 -4.37 3.01 2.10
C PHE A 56 -3.94 2.85 0.63
N GLY A 57 -4.81 2.33 -0.23
CA GLY A 57 -4.62 2.31 -1.68
C GLY A 57 -4.47 3.71 -2.28
N ASP A 58 -5.32 4.65 -1.86
CA ASP A 58 -5.25 6.05 -2.31
C ASP A 58 -3.94 6.72 -1.87
N ALA A 59 -3.55 6.54 -0.60
CA ALA A 59 -2.29 7.04 -0.07
C ALA A 59 -1.07 6.43 -0.79
N LEU A 60 -1.10 5.13 -1.06
CA LEU A 60 -0.08 4.44 -1.84
C LEU A 60 0.09 5.03 -3.23
N ARG A 61 -1.01 5.36 -3.90
CA ARG A 61 -0.98 5.94 -5.24
C ARG A 61 -0.34 7.31 -5.23
N VAL A 62 -0.72 8.16 -4.29
CA VAL A 62 -0.09 9.48 -4.11
C VAL A 62 1.42 9.35 -3.86
N VAL A 63 1.84 8.41 -3.01
CA VAL A 63 3.27 8.18 -2.74
C VAL A 63 4.01 7.71 -4.01
N GLN A 64 3.41 6.80 -4.78
CA GLN A 64 3.98 6.32 -6.05
C GLN A 64 4.12 7.42 -7.09
N ASP A 65 3.09 8.26 -7.25
CA ASP A 65 3.10 9.38 -8.20
C ASP A 65 4.17 10.43 -7.84
N ASN A 66 4.51 10.57 -6.55
CA ASN A 66 5.53 11.51 -6.07
C ASN A 66 6.96 10.92 -5.98
N LEU A 67 7.14 9.61 -6.12
CA LEU A 67 8.44 8.94 -6.01
C LEU A 67 9.42 9.31 -7.15
N ASP A 68 8.92 9.72 -8.32
CA ASP A 68 9.74 10.17 -9.47
C ASP A 68 9.89 11.70 -9.56
N ALA A 69 9.27 12.49 -8.67
CA ALA A 69 9.06 13.93 -8.88
C ALA A 69 10.36 14.77 -8.89
N LYS A 70 11.44 14.30 -8.26
CA LYS A 70 12.74 14.99 -8.23
C LYS A 70 13.87 13.96 -8.10
N ASN A 71 14.14 13.22 -9.17
CA ASN A 71 15.26 12.30 -9.21
C ASN A 71 16.59 13.09 -9.20
N TYR A 72 17.07 13.47 -8.01
CA TYR A 72 18.31 14.23 -7.78
C TYR A 72 19.56 13.50 -8.33
N TYR A 73 19.44 12.19 -8.59
CA TYR A 73 20.47 11.35 -9.21
C TYR A 73 20.33 11.22 -10.73
N ALA A 74 19.44 11.98 -11.38
CA ALA A 74 19.32 12.00 -12.83
C ALA A 74 20.58 12.55 -13.54
N TYR A 75 21.45 13.26 -12.80
CA TYR A 75 22.74 13.73 -13.28
C TYR A 75 23.83 13.32 -12.29
N ASN A 76 24.67 12.37 -12.70
CA ASN A 76 25.88 11.99 -12.00
C ASN A 76 27.10 12.53 -12.78
N PRO A 77 27.76 13.59 -12.30
CA PRO A 77 28.92 14.18 -12.95
C PRO A 77 30.11 13.23 -13.08
N SER A 78 30.15 12.09 -12.39
CA SER A 78 31.21 11.09 -12.54
C SER A 78 30.94 10.05 -13.63
N ILE A 79 29.70 9.95 -14.13
CA ILE A 79 29.27 8.95 -15.14
C ILE A 79 28.80 9.62 -16.43
N ASP A 80 28.07 10.74 -16.33
CA ASP A 80 27.41 11.39 -17.47
C ASP A 80 28.32 12.36 -18.25
N ILE A 81 29.63 12.33 -17.98
CA ILE A 81 30.61 13.11 -18.76
C ILE A 81 30.73 12.48 -20.15
N ARG A 82 30.17 13.12 -21.17
CA ARG A 82 30.39 12.69 -22.56
C ARG A 82 31.87 12.87 -22.92
N PRO A 83 32.56 11.86 -23.47
CA PRO A 83 33.90 12.03 -24.02
C PRO A 83 33.84 13.09 -25.12
N LYS A 84 34.83 14.00 -25.17
CA LYS A 84 34.96 14.90 -26.32
C LYS A 84 35.29 14.04 -27.55
N GLU A 85 34.41 14.04 -28.54
CA GLU A 85 34.74 13.51 -29.87
C GLU A 85 35.99 14.23 -30.39
N LYS A 86 36.93 13.43 -30.90
CA LYS A 86 38.18 13.90 -31.50
C LYS A 86 37.95 14.37 -32.92
#